data_AF-A0A411X5J1-F1
#
_entry.id   AF-A0A411X5J1-F1
#
_cell.length_a   1.000
_cell.length_b   1.000
_cell.length_c   1.000
_cell.angle_alpha   90.00
_cell.angle_beta   90.00
_cell.angle_gamma   90.00
#
_symmetry.space_group_name_H-M   'P 1'
#
loop_
_entity.id
_entity.type
_entity.pdbx_description
1 polymer ?
#
loop_
_entity_poly.entity_id
_entity_poly.type
_entity_poly.pdbx_seq_one_letter_code
_entity_poly.pdbx_strand_id
1 'polypeptide(L)'
;MNRQPHRERGIATIEMAAVVTLTIVILAMIVLSGRLTWHAIALTKGVANTNRIVATLPRATIVGGSTALKLFTINTVYDATRSAGLDIQPDEELFDVNCGLFNCTDIGFSSITVSAAILFHDTIFGSVYQQVLPENLTIPAAATQTYATTTPKVLDNK
;
A
#
# COMPACT_ATOMS: atom_id res chain seq x y z
N MET A 1 53.99 29.53 -37.13
CA MET A 1 53.57 29.19 -35.75
C MET A 1 52.47 28.15 -35.83
N ASN A 2 52.83 26.88 -35.63
CA ASN A 2 51.95 25.73 -35.82
C ASN A 2 51.38 25.32 -34.45
N ARG A 3 50.26 25.93 -34.04
CA ARG A 3 49.56 25.54 -32.80
C ARG A 3 48.72 24.31 -33.11
N GLN A 4 49.11 23.14 -32.62
CA GLN A 4 48.36 21.90 -32.77
C GLN A 4 47.05 21.98 -31.96
N PRO A 5 45.86 21.99 -32.60
CA PRO A 5 44.58 22.08 -31.89
C PRO A 5 44.07 20.70 -31.40
N HIS A 6 44.92 19.67 -31.38
CA HIS A 6 44.47 18.29 -31.18
C HIS A 6 44.30 17.89 -29.71
N ARG A 7 44.97 18.59 -28.78
CA ARG A 7 44.93 18.23 -27.36
C ARG A 7 43.67 18.73 -26.63
N GLU A 8 43.06 19.81 -27.13
CA GLU A 8 41.86 20.42 -26.52
C GLU A 8 40.58 19.63 -26.82
N ARG A 9 40.55 18.84 -27.91
CA ARG A 9 39.38 18.06 -28.31
C ARG A 9 39.09 16.87 -27.39
N GLY A 10 40.12 16.29 -26.77
CA GLY A 10 39.98 15.12 -25.89
C GLY A 10 39.35 15.44 -24.53
N ILE A 11 39.52 16.67 -24.03
CA ILE A 11 38.96 17.09 -22.75
C ILE A 11 37.45 17.30 -22.88
N ALA A 12 37.01 17.96 -23.95
CA ALA A 12 35.60 18.20 -24.22
C ALA A 12 34.78 16.90 -24.32
N THR A 13 35.35 15.84 -24.90
CA THR A 13 34.66 14.54 -24.99
C THR A 13 34.50 13.86 -23.63
N ILE A 14 35.46 14.01 -22.73
CA ILE A 14 35.40 13.42 -21.38
C ILE A 14 34.38 14.16 -20.53
N GLU A 15 34.36 15.49 -20.60
CA GLU A 15 33.36 16.32 -19.91
C GLU A 15 31.95 16.00 -20.40
N MET A 16 31.75 15.87 -21.73
CA MET A 16 30.45 15.49 -22.28
C MET A 16 30.01 14.09 -21.83
N ALA A 17 30.92 13.11 -21.82
CA ALA A 17 30.62 11.77 -21.35
C ALA A 17 30.23 11.75 -19.86
N ALA A 18 30.91 12.55 -19.02
CA ALA A 18 30.57 12.70 -17.62
C ALA A 18 29.16 13.30 -17.43
N VAL A 19 28.82 14.35 -18.17
CA VAL A 19 27.48 14.97 -18.13
C VAL A 19 26.41 13.97 -18.56
N VAL A 20 26.61 13.24 -19.66
CA VAL A 20 25.66 12.23 -20.14
C VAL A 20 25.45 11.15 -19.08
N THR A 21 26.52 10.61 -18.51
CA THR A 21 26.41 9.57 -17.48
C THR A 21 25.68 10.07 -16.24
N LEU A 22 26.00 11.29 -15.78
CA LEU A 22 25.34 11.93 -14.64
C LEU A 22 23.84 12.15 -14.92
N THR A 23 23.48 12.62 -16.11
CA THR A 23 22.07 12.84 -16.49
C THR A 23 21.28 11.53 -16.52
N ILE A 24 21.86 10.44 -17.00
CA ILE A 24 21.21 9.11 -16.98
C ILE A 24 20.94 8.67 -15.55
N VAL A 25 21.91 8.83 -14.64
CA VAL A 25 21.74 8.47 -13.22
C VAL A 25 20.65 9.31 -12.56
N ILE A 26 20.63 10.63 -12.80
CA ILE A 26 19.61 11.53 -12.25
C ILE A 26 18.22 11.13 -12.77
N LEU A 27 18.09 10.85 -14.07
CA LEU A 27 16.83 10.45 -14.67
C LEU A 27 16.33 9.11 -14.09
N ALA A 28 17.22 8.14 -13.90
CA ALA A 28 16.90 6.88 -13.23
C ALA A 28 16.39 7.10 -11.80
N MET A 29 17.02 7.97 -11.02
CA MET A 29 16.58 8.30 -9.65
C MET A 29 15.20 8.97 -9.61
N ILE A 30 14.91 9.88 -10.56
CA ILE A 30 13.59 10.53 -10.67
C ILE A 30 12.51 9.50 -11.02
N VAL A 31 12.78 8.61 -11.97
CA VAL A 31 11.82 7.56 -12.35
C VAL A 31 11.58 6.58 -11.20
N LEU A 32 12.64 6.15 -10.51
CA LEU A 32 12.53 5.25 -9.36
C LEU A 32 11.70 5.87 -8.23
N SER A 33 11.99 7.13 -7.86
CA SER A 33 11.23 7.83 -6.82
C SER A 33 9.76 8.08 -7.22
N GLY A 34 9.48 8.39 -8.48
CA GLY A 34 8.12 8.49 -9.00
C GLY A 34 7.33 7.18 -8.88
N ARG A 35 7.97 6.05 -9.20
CA ARG A 35 7.35 4.73 -9.06
C ARG A 35 7.09 4.37 -7.59
N LEU A 36 8.07 4.58 -6.71
CA LEU A 36 7.92 4.31 -5.28
C LEU A 36 6.80 5.14 -4.64
N THR A 37 6.74 6.44 -4.96
CA THR A 37 5.70 7.33 -4.44
C THR A 37 4.31 6.95 -4.95
N TRP A 38 4.17 6.58 -6.24
CA TRP A 38 2.91 6.06 -6.77
C TRP A 38 2.43 4.83 -6.01
N HIS A 39 3.31 3.85 -5.81
CA HIS A 39 2.94 2.62 -5.10
C HIS A 39 2.55 2.90 -3.64
N ALA A 40 3.26 3.78 -2.95
CA ALA A 40 2.92 4.18 -1.59
C ALA A 40 1.54 4.87 -1.50
N ILE A 41 1.22 5.76 -2.45
CA ILE A 41 -0.07 6.45 -2.51
C ILE A 41 -1.22 5.48 -2.83
N ALA A 42 -1.00 4.51 -3.71
CA ALA A 42 -1.99 3.48 -4.00
C ALA A 42 -2.23 2.58 -2.79
N LEU A 43 -1.17 2.14 -2.10
CA LEU A 43 -1.28 1.30 -0.90
C LEU A 43 -1.99 2.04 0.25
N THR A 44 -1.60 3.28 0.56
CA THR A 44 -2.29 4.11 1.57
C THR A 44 -3.78 4.18 1.30
N LYS A 45 -4.18 4.51 0.07
CA LYS A 45 -5.60 4.61 -0.28
C LYS A 45 -6.33 3.28 -0.19
N GLY A 46 -5.66 2.18 -0.55
CA GLY A 46 -6.22 0.82 -0.44
C GLY A 46 -6.45 0.41 1.01
N VAL A 47 -5.46 0.64 1.88
CA VAL A 47 -5.58 0.39 3.33
C VAL A 47 -6.64 1.29 3.95
N ALA A 48 -6.68 2.58 3.61
CA ALA A 48 -7.66 3.53 4.13
C ALA A 48 -9.10 3.12 3.77
N ASN A 49 -9.31 2.71 2.52
CA ASN A 49 -10.62 2.24 2.07
C ASN A 49 -11.01 0.95 2.77
N THR A 50 -10.07 0.02 2.92
CA THR A 50 -10.29 -1.25 3.62
C THR A 50 -10.63 -1.02 5.09
N ASN A 51 -9.90 -0.14 5.78
CA ASN A 51 -10.20 0.26 7.16
C ASN A 51 -11.64 0.79 7.30
N ARG A 52 -12.11 1.60 6.34
CA ARG A 52 -13.50 2.10 6.33
C ARG A 52 -14.51 0.97 6.16
N ILE A 53 -14.26 0.03 5.25
CA ILE A 53 -15.13 -1.13 5.04
C ILE A 53 -15.16 -1.96 6.33
N VAL A 54 -13.99 -2.30 6.87
CA VAL A 54 -13.84 -3.11 8.09
C VAL A 54 -14.55 -2.47 9.29
N ALA A 55 -14.47 -1.15 9.43
CA ALA A 55 -15.15 -0.43 10.50
C ALA A 55 -16.69 -0.46 10.41
N THR A 56 -17.25 -0.80 9.25
CA THR A 56 -18.70 -0.95 9.08
C THR A 56 -19.19 -2.37 9.33
N LEU A 57 -18.29 -3.36 9.48
CA LEU A 57 -18.72 -4.74 9.74
C LEU A 57 -19.35 -4.87 11.14
N PRO A 58 -20.40 -5.69 11.29
CA PRO A 58 -21.00 -5.96 12.58
C PRO A 58 -19.99 -6.67 13.48
N ARG A 59 -19.98 -6.31 14.77
CA ARG A 59 -19.03 -6.84 15.74
C ARG A 59 -19.01 -8.37 15.82
N ALA A 60 -20.15 -9.02 15.61
CA ALA A 60 -20.29 -10.47 15.57
C ALA A 60 -19.50 -11.13 14.41
N THR A 61 -19.16 -10.40 13.34
CA THR A 61 -18.32 -10.91 12.24
C THR A 61 -16.83 -10.66 12.46
N ILE A 62 -16.48 -9.74 13.35
CA ILE A 62 -15.09 -9.36 13.67
C ILE A 62 -14.57 -10.25 14.82
N VAL A 63 -15.44 -10.51 15.79
CA VAL A 63 -15.17 -11.36 16.95
C VAL A 63 -15.08 -12.83 16.55
N GLY A 64 -14.01 -13.52 16.96
CA GLY A 64 -13.86 -14.98 16.80
C GLY A 64 -13.41 -15.44 15.41
N GLY A 65 -13.19 -14.50 14.48
CA GLY A 65 -12.83 -14.77 13.09
C GLY A 65 -11.62 -13.99 12.61
N SER A 66 -10.56 -13.84 13.43
CA SER A 66 -9.36 -13.07 13.06
C SER A 66 -8.74 -13.54 11.73
N THR A 67 -8.80 -14.83 11.43
CA THR A 67 -8.36 -15.39 10.14
C THR A 67 -9.28 -15.00 8.99
N ALA A 68 -10.60 -15.13 9.14
CA ALA A 68 -11.57 -14.72 8.12
C ALA A 68 -11.52 -13.21 7.86
N LEU A 69 -11.34 -12.41 8.92
CA LEU A 69 -11.16 -10.97 8.84
C LEU A 69 -9.85 -10.60 8.15
N LYS A 70 -8.75 -11.31 8.46
CA LYS A 70 -7.47 -11.14 7.77
C LYS A 70 -7.61 -11.47 6.28
N LEU A 71 -8.20 -12.60 5.91
CA LEU A 71 -8.45 -12.94 4.50
C LEU A 71 -9.34 -11.92 3.79
N PHE A 72 -10.39 -11.43 4.44
CA PHE A 72 -11.25 -10.39 3.88
C PHE A 72 -10.49 -9.09 3.64
N THR A 73 -9.64 -8.70 4.60
CA THR A 73 -8.79 -7.50 4.52
C THR A 73 -7.75 -7.63 3.41
N ILE A 74 -7.12 -8.81 3.27
CA ILE A 74 -6.20 -9.12 2.19
C ILE A 74 -6.89 -8.95 0.83
N ASN A 75 -8.06 -9.57 0.64
CA ASN A 75 -8.80 -9.51 -0.61
C ASN A 75 -9.24 -8.08 -0.98
N THR A 76 -9.67 -7.29 0.00
CA THR A 76 -10.11 -5.91 -0.22
C THR A 76 -8.95 -4.97 -0.53
N VAL A 77 -7.81 -5.12 0.16
CA VAL A 77 -6.60 -4.37 -0.20
C VAL A 77 -6.11 -4.79 -1.57
N TYR A 78 -6.10 -6.09 -1.91
CA TYR A 78 -5.71 -6.55 -3.24
C TYR A 78 -6.59 -6.02 -4.37
N ASP A 79 -7.90 -5.94 -4.16
CA ASP A 79 -8.80 -5.38 -5.17
C ASP A 79 -8.57 -3.87 -5.34
N ALA A 80 -8.31 -3.17 -4.22
CA ALA A 80 -7.96 -1.74 -4.26
C ALA A 80 -6.60 -1.46 -4.91
N THR A 81 -5.58 -2.27 -4.63
CA THR A 81 -4.25 -2.12 -5.25
C THR A 81 -4.28 -2.51 -6.72
N ARG A 82 -5.00 -3.58 -7.08
CA ARG A 82 -5.17 -4.02 -8.46
C ARG A 82 -5.92 -2.99 -9.31
N SER A 83 -7.00 -2.43 -8.79
CA SER A 83 -7.73 -1.34 -9.47
C SER A 83 -6.91 -0.06 -9.60
N ALA A 84 -5.96 0.17 -8.69
CA ALA A 84 -4.97 1.26 -8.79
C ALA A 84 -3.81 0.97 -9.75
N GLY A 85 -3.76 -0.23 -10.38
CA GLY A 85 -2.69 -0.61 -11.30
C GLY A 85 -1.35 -0.88 -10.61
N LEU A 86 -1.37 -1.39 -9.38
CA LEU A 86 -0.16 -1.75 -8.66
C LEU A 86 0.47 -3.01 -9.29
N ASP A 87 1.66 -2.86 -9.89
CA ASP A 87 2.40 -4.01 -10.46
C ASP A 87 2.84 -5.03 -9.40
N ILE A 88 3.17 -4.54 -8.20
CA ILE A 88 3.66 -5.35 -7.08
C ILE A 88 2.55 -5.45 -6.06
N GLN A 89 2.16 -6.68 -5.75
CA GLN A 89 1.13 -7.00 -4.78
C GLN A 89 1.77 -7.16 -3.39
N PRO A 90 1.14 -6.65 -2.32
CA PRO A 90 1.60 -6.87 -0.94
C PRO A 90 1.59 -8.35 -0.58
N ASP A 91 2.57 -8.81 0.18
CA ASP A 91 2.64 -10.21 0.63
C ASP A 91 1.57 -10.48 1.71
N GLU A 92 0.89 -11.62 1.64
CA GLU A 92 -0.15 -12.03 2.60
C GLU A 92 0.39 -12.16 4.03
N GLU A 93 1.67 -12.51 4.16
CA GLU A 93 2.36 -12.61 5.45
C GLU A 93 2.57 -11.25 6.12
N LEU A 94 2.62 -10.18 5.31
CA LEU A 94 2.83 -8.81 5.76
C LEU A 94 1.54 -8.06 6.09
N PHE A 95 0.38 -8.73 6.02
CA PHE A 95 -0.88 -8.21 6.51
C PHE A 95 -1.08 -8.54 7.97
N ASP A 96 -1.47 -7.54 8.74
CA ASP A 96 -1.89 -7.73 10.12
C ASP A 96 -3.14 -6.90 10.43
N VAL A 97 -4.02 -7.47 11.25
CA VAL A 97 -5.30 -6.87 11.62
C VAL A 97 -5.46 -6.96 13.12
N ASN A 98 -5.38 -5.81 13.77
CA ASN A 98 -5.42 -5.69 15.22
C ASN A 98 -6.69 -4.95 15.65
N CYS A 99 -7.26 -5.36 16.77
CA CYS A 99 -8.39 -4.71 17.42
C CYS A 99 -7.87 -4.03 18.70
N GLY A 100 -7.51 -2.75 18.60
CA GLY A 100 -6.86 -2.01 19.67
C GLY A 100 -5.42 -2.47 19.87
N LEU A 101 -5.10 -2.97 21.06
CA LEU A 101 -3.75 -3.46 21.42
C LEU A 101 -3.59 -4.99 21.26
N PHE A 102 -4.66 -5.70 20.87
CA PHE A 102 -4.69 -7.15 20.83
C PHE A 102 -5.29 -7.65 19.52
N ASN A 103 -5.13 -8.95 19.28
CA ASN A 103 -5.90 -9.66 18.25
C ASN A 103 -7.40 -9.47 18.51
N CYS A 104 -8.20 -9.52 17.44
CA CYS A 104 -9.67 -9.41 17.48
C CYS A 104 -10.36 -10.60 18.17
N THR A 105 -10.07 -10.78 19.46
CA THR A 105 -10.76 -11.70 20.36
C THR A 105 -11.85 -10.92 21.11
N ASP A 106 -12.92 -11.62 21.50
CA ASP A 106 -14.26 -11.17 21.93
C ASP A 106 -14.41 -9.93 22.85
N ILE A 107 -13.32 -9.42 23.40
CA ILE A 107 -13.30 -8.38 24.43
C ILE A 107 -13.43 -6.98 23.80
N GLY A 108 -14.16 -6.08 24.47
CA GLY A 108 -14.39 -4.67 24.08
C GLY A 108 -13.22 -3.97 23.39
N PHE A 109 -13.20 -3.92 22.06
CA PHE A 109 -12.23 -3.13 21.30
C PHE A 109 -12.85 -1.82 20.85
N SER A 110 -12.07 -0.74 20.96
CA SER A 110 -12.49 0.63 20.63
C SER A 110 -11.99 1.10 19.27
N SER A 111 -11.01 0.41 18.68
CA SER A 111 -10.42 0.71 17.38
C SER A 111 -10.02 -0.57 16.64
N ILE A 112 -9.95 -0.49 15.31
CA ILE A 112 -9.43 -1.56 14.44
C ILE A 112 -8.31 -0.95 13.61
N THR A 113 -7.20 -1.66 13.53
CA THR A 113 -6.00 -1.23 12.82
C THR A 113 -5.65 -2.30 11.81
N VAL A 114 -5.70 -1.95 10.54
CA VAL A 114 -5.15 -2.76 9.46
C VAL A 114 -3.76 -2.23 9.11
N SER A 115 -2.77 -3.11 9.11
CA SER A 115 -1.45 -2.83 8.55
C SER A 115 -1.18 -3.76 7.37
N ALA A 116 -0.59 -3.18 6.34
CA ALA A 116 -0.08 -3.90 5.18
C ALA A 116 1.33 -3.39 4.86
N ALA A 117 2.18 -4.26 4.33
CA ALA A 117 3.48 -3.85 3.84
C ALA A 117 3.75 -4.43 2.45
N ILE A 118 4.54 -3.69 1.67
CA ILE A 118 5.03 -4.10 0.36
C ILE A 118 6.55 -4.21 0.41
N LEU A 119 7.07 -5.27 -0.21
CA LEU A 119 8.49 -5.51 -0.39
C LEU A 119 8.89 -5.10 -1.80
N PHE A 120 9.77 -4.10 -1.90
CA PHE A 120 10.37 -3.71 -3.17
C PHE A 120 11.74 -4.36 -3.30
N HIS A 121 11.90 -5.14 -4.35
CA HIS A 121 13.22 -5.59 -4.80
C HIS A 121 13.71 -4.64 -5.88
N ASP A 122 14.74 -3.86 -5.57
CA ASP A 122 15.40 -3.02 -6.55
C ASP A 122 16.40 -3.87 -7.36
N THR A 123 16.13 -4.07 -8.64
CA THR A 123 17.00 -4.82 -9.55
C THR A 123 18.25 -4.04 -9.96
N ILE A 124 18.27 -2.72 -9.77
CA ILE A 124 19.35 -1.83 -10.19
C ILE A 124 20.43 -1.75 -9.09
N PHE A 125 20.02 -1.63 -7.83
CA PHE A 125 20.93 -1.52 -6.69
C PHE A 125 21.04 -2.79 -5.85
N GLY A 126 20.22 -3.82 -6.13
CA GLY A 126 20.22 -5.08 -5.40
C GLY A 126 19.73 -4.97 -3.95
N SER A 127 19.16 -3.82 -3.58
CA SER A 127 18.63 -3.55 -2.26
C SER A 127 17.16 -3.96 -2.15
N VAL A 128 16.78 -4.44 -0.96
CA VAL A 128 15.39 -4.71 -0.61
C VAL A 128 14.89 -3.57 0.27
N TYR A 129 13.83 -2.91 -0.17
CA TYR A 129 13.16 -1.88 0.60
C TYR A 129 11.81 -2.40 1.07
N GLN A 130 11.62 -2.49 2.38
CA GLN A 130 10.33 -2.81 2.97
C GLN A 130 9.64 -1.50 3.36
N GLN A 131 8.45 -1.27 2.81
CA GLN A 131 7.62 -0.14 3.21
C GLN A 131 6.44 -0.67 4.01
N VAL A 132 6.51 -0.50 5.33
CA VAL A 132 5.41 -0.83 6.26
C VAL A 132 4.58 0.42 6.44
N LEU A 133 3.29 0.33 6.12
CA LEU A 133 2.34 1.39 6.41
C LEU A 133 1.34 0.93 7.46
N PRO A 134 1.57 1.29 8.74
CA PRO A 134 0.53 1.15 9.75
C PRO A 134 -0.45 2.31 9.59
N GLU A 135 -1.58 2.09 8.93
CA GLU A 135 -2.65 3.07 8.96
C GLU A 135 -3.48 2.85 10.22
N ASN A 136 -3.11 3.58 11.28
CA ASN A 136 -3.82 3.53 12.54
C ASN A 136 -5.04 4.44 12.49
N LEU A 137 -6.08 4.00 11.80
CA LEU A 137 -7.36 4.71 11.76
C LEU A 137 -8.17 4.33 13.01
N THR A 138 -8.03 5.12 14.08
CA THR A 138 -8.84 4.99 15.30
C THR A 138 -10.27 5.46 15.05
N ILE A 139 -11.10 4.60 14.45
CA ILE A 139 -12.54 4.82 14.37
C ILE A 139 -13.16 4.31 15.69
N PRO A 140 -13.86 5.15 16.47
CA PRO A 140 -14.53 4.70 17.68
C PRO A 140 -15.56 3.63 17.32
N ALA A 141 -15.44 2.44 17.91
CA ALA A 141 -16.37 1.32 17.73
C ALA A 141 -17.83 1.59 18.20
N ALA A 142 -18.13 2.81 18.64
CA ALA A 142 -19.44 3.28 19.04
C ALA A 142 -20.23 3.87 17.85
N ALA A 143 -20.32 3.16 16.75
CA ALA A 143 -21.46 3.30 15.86
C ALA A 143 -22.40 2.14 16.17
N THR A 144 -23.26 2.35 17.18
CA THR A 144 -24.49 1.55 17.32
C THR A 144 -25.29 1.79 16.05
N GLN A 145 -25.04 1.00 15.00
CA GLN A 145 -25.97 0.91 13.89
C GLN A 145 -27.20 0.21 14.45
N THR A 146 -28.23 1.01 14.74
CA THR A 146 -29.57 0.50 14.96
C THR A 146 -30.00 -0.12 13.64
N TYR A 147 -29.76 -1.42 13.48
CA TYR A 147 -30.32 -2.19 12.39
C TYR A 147 -31.83 -2.13 12.55
N ALA A 148 -32.50 -1.23 11.83
CA ALA A 148 -33.91 -1.38 11.56
C ALA A 148 -34.03 -2.67 10.74
N THR A 149 -34.36 -3.76 11.42
CA THR A 149 -34.68 -5.05 10.80
C THR A 149 -35.91 -4.84 9.93
N THR A 150 -35.71 -4.39 8.70
CA THR A 150 -36.71 -4.48 7.66
C THR A 150 -36.69 -5.93 7.24
N THR A 151 -37.58 -6.72 7.86
CA THR A 151 -37.92 -8.06 7.40
C THR A 151 -38.23 -7.99 5.91
N PRO A 152 -37.58 -8.80 5.06
CA PRO A 152 -37.97 -8.90 3.67
C PRO A 152 -39.41 -9.45 3.64
N LYS A 153 -40.36 -8.62 3.17
CA LYS A 153 -41.66 -9.13 2.74
C LYS A 153 -41.39 -10.09 1.59
N VAL A 154 -41.55 -11.37 1.85
CA VAL A 154 -41.70 -12.40 0.82
C VAL A 154 -42.88 -11.96 -0.04
N LEU A 155 -42.62 -11.60 -1.31
CA LEU A 155 -43.67 -11.50 -2.31
C LEU A 155 -44.15 -12.92 -2.57
N ASP A 156 -45.23 -13.31 -1.90
CA ASP A 156 -46.01 -14.48 -2.29
C ASP A 156 -46.60 -14.21 -3.68
N ASN A 157 -46.04 -14.89 -4.67
CA ASN A 157 -46.54 -14.90 -6.04
C ASN A 157 -47.39 -16.17 -6.19
N LYS A 158 -48.66 -16.10 -5.80
CA LYS A 158 -49.74 -16.97 -6.30
C LYS A 158 -51.12 -16.47 -5.91
#